data_AF-A0A968MN43-F1
#
_entry.id   AF-A0A968MN43-F1
#
_cell.length_a   1.000
_cell.length_b   1.000
_cell.length_c   1.000
_cell.angle_alpha   90.00
_cell.angle_beta   90.00
_cell.angle_gamma   90.00
#
_symmetry.space_group_name_H-M   'P 1'
#
loop_
_entity.id
_entity.type
_entity.pdbx_description
1 polymer ?
#
loop_
_entity_poly.entity_id
_entity_poly.type
_entity_poly.pdbx_seq_one_letter_code
_entity_poly.pdbx_strand_id
1 'polypeptide(L)' 'MHRELPRVLLSTFREPPFNAPFYARLGFSEVVEYHGPARRLRENEARAGFPMRSRVVMSLDLPLDAAKLR' A
#
# COMPACT_ATOMS: atom_id res chain seq x y z
N MET A 1 -7.17 -18.83 -16.55
CA MET A 1 -8.06 -18.11 -15.61
C MET A 1 -7.29 -16.90 -15.08
N HIS A 2 -7.68 -15.67 -15.44
CA HIS A 2 -7.16 -14.48 -14.77
C HIS A 2 -7.91 -14.35 -13.44
N ARG A 3 -7.19 -14.34 -12.32
CA ARG A 3 -7.79 -14.10 -11.02
C ARG A 3 -8.04 -12.60 -10.89
N GLU A 4 -9.30 -12.19 -10.81
CA GLU A 4 -9.63 -10.82 -10.44
C GLU A 4 -9.13 -10.58 -9.01
N LEU A 5 -8.21 -9.63 -8.86
CA LEU A 5 -7.73 -9.19 -7.57
C LEU A 5 -8.48 -7.89 -7.24
N PRO A 6 -9.23 -7.82 -6.14
CA PRO A 6 -10.09 -6.66 -5.86
C PRO A 6 -9.30 -5.43 -5.37
N ARG A 7 -8.06 -5.61 -4.93
CA ARG A 7 -7.25 -4.58 -4.29
C ARG A 7 -5.76 -4.86 -4.37
N VAL A 8 -4.96 -3.81 -4.49
CA VAL A 8 -3.51 -3.82 -4.31
C VAL A 8 -3.17 -3.23 -2.95
N LEU A 9 -2.22 -3.86 -2.25
CA LEU A 9 -1.58 -3.30 -1.06
C LEU A 9 -0.13 -2.96 -1.38
N LEU A 10 0.31 -1.83 -0.87
CA LEU A 10 1.68 -1.35 -0.98
C LEU A 10 2.15 -0.92 0.40
N SER A 11 3.42 -1.13 0.72
CA SER A 11 4.05 -0.56 1.90
C SER A 11 5.25 0.28 1.48
N THR A 12 5.30 1.54 1.92
CA THR A 12 6.36 2.50 1.56
C THR A 12 6.80 3.31 2.78
N PHE A 13 7.77 4.21 2.61
CA PHE A 13 8.21 5.11 3.68
C PHE A 13 7.30 6.35 3.78
N ARG A 14 6.99 6.76 5.00
CA ARG A 14 6.20 7.95 5.33
C ARG A 14 7.00 9.24 5.17
N GLU A 15 8.30 9.19 5.52
CA GLU A 15 9.14 10.39 5.68
C GLU A 15 9.48 11.10 4.37
N PRO A 16 9.84 10.41 3.26
CA PRO A 16 10.10 11.12 2.01
C PRO A 16 8.81 11.77 1.50
N PRO A 17 8.81 13.10 1.25
CA PRO A 17 7.59 13.85 0.92
C PRO A 17 7.00 13.45 -0.44
N PHE A 18 7.71 12.61 -1.20
CA PHE A 18 7.24 12.10 -2.48
C PHE A 18 6.55 10.74 -2.37
N ASN A 19 6.81 9.89 -1.37
CA ASN A 19 6.34 8.49 -1.41
C ASN A 19 4.81 8.38 -1.24
N ALA A 20 4.31 8.52 -0.01
CA ALA A 20 2.88 8.41 0.23
C ALA A 20 2.06 9.43 -0.60
N PRO A 21 2.52 10.70 -0.77
CA PRO A 21 1.82 11.65 -1.64
C PRO A 21 1.81 11.26 -3.13
N PHE A 22 2.85 10.61 -3.66
CA PHE A 22 2.83 10.09 -5.02
C PHE A 22 1.76 9.02 -5.20
N TYR A 23 1.72 8.01 -4.32
CA TYR A 23 0.71 6.96 -4.41
C TYR A 23 -0.70 7.49 -4.16
N ALA A 24 -0.86 8.49 -3.30
CA ALA A 24 -2.14 9.17 -3.10
C ALA A 24 -2.68 9.80 -4.41
N ARG A 25 -1.80 10.42 -5.23
CA ARG A 25 -2.19 10.95 -6.55
C ARG A 25 -2.66 9.87 -7.51
N LEU A 26 -2.12 8.65 -7.40
CA LEU A 26 -2.56 7.48 -8.17
C LEU A 26 -3.87 6.87 -7.64
N GLY A 27 -4.43 7.40 -6.54
CA GLY A 27 -5.67 6.95 -5.92
C GLY A 27 -5.49 5.98 -4.75
N PHE A 28 -4.26 5.72 -4.31
CA PHE A 28 -4.07 4.93 -3.10
C PHE A 28 -4.51 5.72 -1.86
N SER A 29 -5.01 5.01 -0.85
CA SER A 29 -5.34 5.55 0.47
C SER A 29 -4.56 4.83 1.56
N GLU A 30 -4.21 5.53 2.65
CA GLU A 30 -3.54 4.91 3.80
C GLU A 30 -4.48 3.90 4.50
N VAL A 31 -3.94 2.73 4.82
CA VAL A 31 -4.64 1.71 5.61
C VAL A 31 -4.42 2.02 7.09
N VAL A 32 -5.46 2.51 7.75
CA VAL A 32 -5.42 2.86 9.18
C VAL A 32 -5.58 1.66 10.11
N GLU A 33 -6.30 0.63 9.65
CA GLU A 33 -6.49 -0.62 10.39
C GLU A 33 -5.98 -1.83 9.60
N TYR A 34 -5.09 -2.60 10.22
CA TYR A 34 -4.44 -3.73 9.56
C TYR A 34 -5.18 -5.04 9.85
N HIS A 35 -5.95 -5.48 8.84
CA HIS A 35 -6.66 -6.77 8.83
C HIS A 35 -6.18 -7.66 7.67
N GLY A 36 -6.38 -8.97 7.81
CA GLY A 36 -6.14 -9.94 6.74
C GLY A 36 -4.76 -9.78 6.06
N PRO A 37 -4.70 -9.59 4.72
CA PRO A 37 -3.44 -9.40 4.00
C PRO A 37 -2.57 -8.23 4.48
N ALA A 38 -3.17 -7.10 4.90
CA ALA A 38 -2.41 -5.95 5.38
C ALA A 38 -1.70 -6.24 6.71
N ARG A 39 -2.36 -6.99 7.60
CA ARG A 39 -1.73 -7.50 8.84
C ARG A 39 -0.54 -8.41 8.53
N ARG A 40 -0.75 -9.39 7.63
CA ARG A 40 0.32 -10.32 7.20
C ARG A 40 1.51 -9.59 6.58
N LEU A 41 1.27 -8.57 5.76
CA LEU A 41 2.32 -7.71 5.22
C LEU A 41 3.12 -7.04 6.35
N ARG A 42 2.43 -6.42 7.32
CA ARG A 42 3.07 -5.76 8.47
C ARG A 42 3.88 -6.71 9.35
N GLU A 43 3.40 -7.93 9.56
CA GLU A 43 4.10 -8.97 10.32
C GLU A 43 5.37 -9.46 9.60
N ASN A 44 5.29 -9.67 8.27
CA ASN A 44 6.43 -10.09 7.47
C ASN A 44 7.54 -9.03 7.46
N GLU A 45 7.17 -7.76 7.34
CA GLU A 45 8.13 -6.63 7.39
C GLU A 45 8.81 -6.51 8.75
N ALA A 46 8.03 -6.68 9.84
CA ALA A 46 8.59 -6.68 11.19
C ALA A 46 9.57 -7.84 11.39
N ARG A 47 9.22 -9.05 10.91
CA ARG A 47 10.11 -10.22 10.96
C ARG A 47 11.39 -10.02 10.14
N ALA A 48 11.30 -9.28 9.04
CA ALA A 48 12.44 -8.93 8.20
C ALA A 48 13.29 -7.78 8.77
N GLY A 49 12.92 -7.20 9.92
CA GLY A 49 13.68 -6.14 10.59
C GLY A 49 13.50 -4.74 10.00
N PHE A 50 12.40 -4.50 9.26
CA PHE A 50 12.17 -3.19 8.66
C PHE A 50 11.80 -2.15 9.73
N PRO A 51 12.14 -0.86 9.52
CA PRO A 51 11.84 0.20 10.49
C PRO A 51 10.34 0.53 10.49
N MET A 52 9.53 -0.25 11.20
CA MET A 52 8.07 -0.20 11.07
C MET A 52 7.43 1.15 11.38
N ARG A 53 8.08 2.01 12.18
CA ARG A 53 7.59 3.35 12.50
C ARG A 53 7.65 4.32 11.33
N SER A 54 8.62 4.12 10.42
CA SER A 54 8.76 4.95 9.23
C SER A 54 7.97 4.41 8.03
N ARG A 55 7.28 3.26 8.18
CA ARG A 55 6.49 2.66 7.10
C ARG A 55 5.01 3.01 7.18
N VAL A 56 4.39 3.04 6.01
CA VAL A 56 2.95 3.22 5.81
C VAL A 56 2.46 2.20 4.80
N VAL A 57 1.33 1.55 5.10
CA VAL A 57 0.64 0.69 4.13
C VAL A 57 -0.44 1.51 3.45
N MET A 58 -0.51 1.41 2.13
CA MET A 58 -1.52 2.06 1.32
C MET A 58 -2.25 1.00 0.48
N SER A 59 -3.49 1.30 0.12
CA SER A 59 -4.33 0.40 -0.67
C SER A 59 -5.02 1.10 -1.83
N LEU A 60 -5.27 0.35 -2.88
CA LEU A 60 -6.02 0.78 -4.05
C LEU A 60 -6.96 -0.33 -4.50
N ASP A 61 -8.25 -0.01 -4.61
CA ASP A 61 -9.24 -0.93 -5.18
C ASP A 61 -9.09 -1.02 -6.70
N LEU A 62 -9.31 -2.22 -7.23
CA LEU A 62 -9.19 -2.52 -8.65
C LEU A 62 -10.58 -2.74 -9.27
N PRO A 63 -10.75 -2.50 -10.60
CA PRO A 63 -9.70 -2.12 -11.56
C PRO A 63 -9.20 -0.69 -11.39
N LEU A 64 -7.93 -0.48 -11.70
CA LEU A 64 -7.30 0.82 -11.68
C LEU A 64 -7.83 1.66 -12.84
N ASP A 65 -8.19 2.92 -12.57
CA ASP A 65 -8.43 3.87 -13.64
C ASP A 65 -7.10 4.21 -14.32
N ALA A 66 -6.86 3.65 -15.51
CA ALA A 66 -5.62 3.81 -16.25
C ALA A 66 -5.31 5.27 -16.64
N ALA A 67 -6.30 6.17 -16.62
CA ALA A 67 -6.08 7.59 -16.85
C ALA A 67 -5.23 8.24 -15.73
N LYS A 68 -5.18 7.63 -14.53
CA LYS A 68 -4.41 8.13 -13.39
C LYS A 68 -2.92 7.77 -13.43
N LEU A 69 -2.48 6.96 -14.39
CA LEU A 69 -1.09 6.50 -14.54
C LEU A 69 -0.28 7.28 -15.58
N ARG A 70 -0.86 8.31 -16.20
CA ARG A 70 -0.24 9.12 -17.26
C ARG A 70 0.39 10.39 -16.74
#